data_AF-V8NEC7-F1
#
_entry.id   AF-V8NEC7-F1
#
_cell.length_a   1.000
_cell.length_b   1.000
_cell.length_c   1.000
_cell.angle_alpha   90.00
_cell.angle_beta   90.00
_cell.angle_gamma   90.00
#
_symmetry.space_group_name_H-M   'P 1'
#
loop_
_entity.id
_entity.type
_entity.pdbx_description
1 polymer ?
#
loop_
_entity_poly.entity_id
_entity_poly.type
_entity_poly.pdbx_seq_one_letter_code
_entity_poly.pdbx_strand_id
1 'polypeptide(L)'
;MSYNPAENAVLLCTVEAEQPGEQHLRPLHHSQGCGLPEPRWDHGIIRTLDLPIYVTRVKGNNVYCLDRECRPRVLTIDPTEFKFKLALINRKYDEVLHMVRNAKLVGQSIIAYLQKKGYPEVALHFVKDEKTRFSLALECGNIEIALEAAKALDDKNCWEKLGEVALLQGNHQIVEMCYQRTKNFDKLSFLYLITGNLEKLRKMMRIAEIRKDMSGHYQNALYLGDIAERVRILKNCGQNGFVDAGEGFGEDGLAKGQEEGGGWDIEEDLDLPPELVN
;
A
#
# COMPACT_ATOMS: atom_id res chain seq x y z
N MET A 1 51.90 -0.90 -4.55
CA MET A 1 50.53 -0.74 -5.07
C MET A 1 49.81 0.23 -4.16
N SER A 2 49.60 1.45 -4.66
CA SER A 2 48.94 2.57 -3.99
C SER A 2 47.45 2.28 -3.84
N TYR A 3 46.97 2.15 -2.60
CA TYR A 3 45.55 1.93 -2.29
C TYR A 3 44.95 3.21 -1.68
N ASN A 4 43.85 3.67 -2.27
CA ASN A 4 43.17 4.93 -1.98
C ASN A 4 42.58 4.96 -0.55
N PRO A 5 42.60 6.10 0.18
CA PRO A 5 42.37 6.14 1.63
C PRO A 5 40.92 6.46 2.06
N ALA A 6 39.91 6.22 1.23
CA ALA A 6 38.54 6.70 1.48
C ALA A 6 37.45 5.61 1.43
N GLU A 7 37.77 4.38 1.82
CA GLU A 7 36.75 3.34 2.01
C GLU A 7 36.45 3.19 3.50
N ASN A 8 35.29 3.71 3.92
CA ASN A 8 34.73 3.46 5.24
C ASN A 8 34.67 1.94 5.48
N ALA A 9 35.22 1.50 6.60
CA ALA A 9 35.20 0.08 6.94
C ALA A 9 33.82 -0.30 7.48
N VAL A 10 33.16 -1.23 6.80
CA VAL A 10 31.86 -1.77 7.21
C VAL A 10 32.10 -3.08 7.96
N LEU A 11 31.70 -3.14 9.24
CA LEU A 11 31.71 -4.39 9.98
C LEU A 11 30.50 -5.23 9.54
N LEU A 12 30.73 -6.19 8.65
CA LEU A 12 29.73 -7.14 8.19
C LEU A 12 29.62 -8.30 9.17
N CYS A 13 28.43 -8.47 9.74
CA CYS A 13 28.07 -9.70 10.44
C CYS A 13 27.51 -10.71 9.46
N THR A 14 27.71 -11.95 9.82
CA THR A 14 27.71 -13.11 8.96
C THR A 14 27.07 -14.15 9.87
N VAL A 15 25.75 -14.28 9.79
CA VAL A 15 24.97 -15.08 10.75
C VAL A 15 24.81 -16.48 10.19
N GLU A 16 25.64 -17.40 10.70
CA GLU A 16 25.52 -18.83 10.39
C GLU A 16 24.46 -19.41 11.31
N ALA A 17 23.42 -19.98 10.71
CA ALA A 17 22.62 -20.97 11.41
C ALA A 17 23.44 -22.27 11.46
N GLU A 18 24.49 -22.27 12.29
CA GLU A 18 25.29 -23.47 12.54
C GLU A 18 24.74 -24.24 13.73
N GLN A 19 24.63 -25.55 13.53
CA GLN A 19 24.48 -26.54 14.60
C GLN A 19 25.63 -26.38 15.61
N PRO A 20 25.43 -26.76 16.89
CA PRO A 20 26.29 -26.30 17.97
C PRO A 20 27.71 -26.88 17.88
N GLY A 21 28.67 -26.06 17.41
CA GLY A 21 30.10 -26.36 17.50
C GLY A 21 30.92 -25.63 16.44
N GLU A 22 31.71 -24.64 16.88
CA GLU A 22 32.78 -23.92 16.14
C GLU A 22 32.37 -22.77 15.21
N GLN A 23 32.50 -21.53 15.71
CA GLN A 23 32.39 -20.30 14.91
C GLN A 23 33.69 -20.06 14.13
N HIS A 24 33.66 -20.20 12.80
CA HIS A 24 34.79 -19.90 11.92
C HIS A 24 34.46 -18.78 10.93
N LEU A 25 34.97 -17.56 11.17
CA LEU A 25 34.88 -16.47 10.20
C LEU A 25 35.85 -16.73 9.03
N ARG A 26 35.34 -17.03 7.83
CA ARG A 26 36.16 -17.14 6.61
C ARG A 26 36.25 -15.80 5.86
N PRO A 27 37.43 -15.44 5.31
CA PRO A 27 37.55 -14.33 4.35
C PRO A 27 36.90 -14.70 3.00
N LEU A 28 36.19 -13.74 2.40
CA LEU A 28 35.55 -13.87 1.08
C LEU A 28 36.60 -14.01 -0.04
N HIS A 29 36.70 -15.19 -0.65
CA HIS A 29 37.33 -15.34 -1.97
C HIS A 29 36.28 -15.18 -3.07
N HIS A 30 36.58 -14.31 -4.02
CA HIS A 30 35.84 -14.12 -5.26
C HIS A 30 36.06 -15.36 -6.16
N SER A 31 35.05 -16.22 -6.33
CA SER A 31 35.04 -17.19 -7.43
C SER A 31 33.62 -17.49 -7.88
N GLN A 32 33.34 -17.12 -9.13
CA GLN A 32 32.16 -17.49 -9.90
C GLN A 32 31.98 -19.01 -10.00
N GLY A 33 30.72 -19.45 -10.00
CA GLY A 33 30.29 -20.66 -10.72
C GLY A 33 30.04 -21.91 -9.87
N CYS A 34 28.84 -22.02 -9.29
CA CYS A 34 28.07 -23.28 -9.26
C CYS A 34 26.68 -23.05 -8.67
N GLY A 35 25.64 -23.48 -9.40
CA GLY A 35 24.23 -23.45 -9.00
C GLY A 35 23.87 -24.48 -7.93
N LEU A 36 24.50 -24.40 -6.76
CA LEU A 36 24.01 -25.04 -5.54
C LEU A 36 22.99 -24.09 -4.88
N PRO A 37 21.95 -24.61 -4.19
CA PRO A 37 21.06 -23.76 -3.41
C PRO A 37 21.91 -23.02 -2.37
N GLU A 38 21.99 -21.70 -2.51
CA GLU A 38 22.83 -20.86 -1.66
C GLU A 38 22.51 -21.17 -0.18
N PRO A 39 23.53 -21.46 0.66
CA PRO A 39 23.30 -21.56 2.09
C PRO A 39 22.67 -20.25 2.56
N ARG A 40 21.64 -20.33 3.43
CA ARG A 40 20.84 -19.21 3.95
C ARG A 40 21.70 -18.21 4.75
N TRP A 41 22.56 -17.48 4.07
CA TRP A 41 23.51 -16.57 4.68
C TRP A 41 22.94 -15.17 4.73
N ASP A 42 22.35 -14.84 5.88
CA ASP A 42 21.92 -13.47 6.13
C ASP A 42 23.13 -12.66 6.61
N HIS A 43 23.40 -11.58 5.87
CA HIS A 43 24.41 -10.60 6.20
C HIS A 43 23.75 -9.31 6.71
N GLY A 44 24.42 -8.61 7.61
CA GLY A 44 23.93 -7.37 8.18
C GLY A 44 25.06 -6.44 8.61
N ILE A 45 24.79 -5.14 8.58
CA ILE A 45 25.73 -4.11 9.03
C ILE A 45 25.48 -3.88 10.52
N ILE A 46 26.49 -4.09 11.35
CA ILE A 46 26.39 -3.82 12.80
C ILE A 46 26.73 -2.36 13.09
N ARG A 47 27.81 -1.86 12.49
CA ARG A 47 28.34 -0.52 12.72
C ARG A 47 29.22 -0.10 11.55
N THR A 48 29.05 1.14 11.11
CA THR A 48 29.98 1.82 10.19
C THR A 48 31.11 2.42 11.01
N LEU A 49 32.36 2.24 10.56
CA LEU A 49 33.55 2.75 11.22
C LEU A 49 34.34 3.66 10.27
N ASP A 50 34.88 4.75 10.82
CA ASP A 50 35.68 5.71 10.06
C ASP A 50 37.10 5.18 9.77
N LEU A 51 37.55 4.18 10.53
CA LEU A 51 38.87 3.58 10.42
C LEU A 51 38.75 2.07 10.19
N PRO A 52 39.62 1.50 9.34
CA PRO A 52 39.67 0.06 9.13
C PRO A 52 40.20 -0.64 10.37
N ILE A 53 39.40 -1.59 10.87
CA ILE A 53 39.76 -2.45 11.99
C ILE A 53 39.79 -3.91 11.56
N TYR A 54 40.66 -4.68 12.19
CA TYR A 54 40.77 -6.12 11.99
C TYR A 54 40.16 -6.84 13.20
N VAL A 55 39.13 -7.65 12.98
CA VAL A 55 38.51 -8.43 14.06
C VAL A 55 39.42 -9.59 14.43
N THR A 56 39.74 -9.72 15.70
CA THR A 56 40.55 -10.83 16.22
C THR A 56 39.67 -11.90 16.86
N ARG A 57 38.73 -11.49 17.71
CA ARG A 57 37.85 -12.41 18.44
C ARG A 57 36.57 -11.72 18.88
N VAL A 58 35.47 -12.47 18.95
CA VAL A 58 34.23 -12.06 19.62
C VAL A 58 34.08 -12.84 20.92
N LYS A 59 33.77 -12.16 22.02
CA LYS A 59 33.42 -12.81 23.30
C LYS A 59 32.25 -12.09 23.95
N GLY A 60 31.12 -12.80 24.06
CA GLY A 60 29.87 -12.21 24.54
C GLY A 60 29.42 -11.07 23.63
N ASN A 61 29.21 -9.89 24.22
CA ASN A 61 28.79 -8.69 23.47
C ASN A 61 29.97 -7.83 22.99
N ASN A 62 31.22 -8.25 23.26
CA ASN A 62 32.40 -7.47 22.94
C ASN A 62 33.18 -8.10 21.78
N VAL A 63 33.48 -7.29 20.78
CA VAL A 63 34.37 -7.61 19.68
C VAL A 63 35.73 -7.01 19.96
N TYR A 64 36.73 -7.87 19.99
CA TYR A 64 38.13 -7.50 20.13
C TYR A 64 38.71 -7.32 18.74
N CYS A 65 39.21 -6.12 18.47
CA CYS A 65 39.71 -5.70 17.19
C CYS A 65 41.08 -5.03 17.32
N LEU A 66 41.83 -5.00 16.23
CA LEU A 66 43.09 -4.30 16.10
C LEU A 66 42.94 -3.17 15.10
N ASP A 67 43.43 -1.99 15.46
CA ASP A 67 43.55 -0.86 14.53
C ASP A 67 44.76 -1.04 13.59
N ARG A 68 44.91 -0.16 12.61
CA ARG A 68 46.03 -0.16 11.66
C ARG A 68 47.40 -0.07 12.33
N GLU A 69 47.49 0.59 13.49
CA GLU A 69 48.71 0.66 14.30
C GLU A 69 48.87 -0.50 15.29
N CYS A 70 48.19 -1.63 15.07
CA CYS A 70 48.19 -2.82 15.95
C CYS A 70 47.72 -2.52 17.39
N ARG A 71 46.93 -1.47 17.58
CA ARG A 71 46.38 -1.11 18.89
C ARG A 71 45.11 -1.90 19.17
N PRO A 72 45.01 -2.62 20.31
CA PRO A 72 43.81 -3.34 20.66
C PRO A 72 42.68 -2.37 21.00
N ARG A 73 41.53 -2.54 20.35
CA ARG A 73 40.27 -1.85 20.61
C ARG A 73 39.19 -2.89 20.92
N VAL A 74 38.27 -2.50 21.79
CA VAL A 74 37.10 -3.32 22.12
C VAL A 74 35.86 -2.56 21.70
N LEU A 75 35.05 -3.19 20.86
CA LEU A 75 33.77 -2.66 20.42
C LEU A 75 32.63 -3.47 21.07
N THR A 76 31.77 -2.78 21.81
CA THR A 76 30.53 -3.39 22.32
C THR A 76 29.46 -3.35 21.23
N ILE A 77 28.84 -4.51 21.00
CA ILE A 77 27.73 -4.73 20.06
C ILE A 77 26.45 -5.00 20.86
N ASP A 78 25.32 -4.51 20.37
CA ASP A 78 24.01 -4.91 20.86
C ASP A 78 23.60 -6.26 20.26
N PRO A 79 23.39 -7.31 21.08
CA PRO A 79 23.04 -8.62 20.57
C PRO A 79 21.59 -8.77 20.08
N THR A 80 20.75 -7.76 20.30
CA THR A 80 19.31 -7.83 20.05
C THR A 80 18.98 -8.19 18.60
N GLU A 81 19.61 -7.55 17.62
CA GLU A 81 19.29 -7.75 16.20
C GLU A 81 19.68 -9.15 15.69
N PHE A 82 20.89 -9.63 16.02
CA PHE A 82 21.31 -10.95 15.56
C PHE A 82 20.53 -12.07 16.24
N LYS A 83 20.19 -11.92 17.53
CA LYS A 83 19.34 -12.88 18.26
C LYS A 83 17.96 -12.95 17.65
N PHE A 84 17.40 -11.80 17.27
CA PHE A 84 16.12 -11.72 16.58
C PHE A 84 16.14 -12.46 15.24
N LYS A 85 17.14 -12.18 14.38
CA LYS A 85 17.29 -12.88 13.09
C LYS A 85 17.51 -14.39 13.27
N LEU A 86 18.34 -14.79 14.24
CA LEU A 86 18.58 -16.20 14.56
C LEU A 86 17.30 -16.91 15.03
N ALA A 87 16.49 -16.27 15.88
CA ALA A 87 15.23 -16.84 16.36
C ALA A 87 14.21 -17.01 15.22
N LEU A 88 14.17 -16.08 14.26
CA LEU A 88 13.36 -16.22 13.04
C LEU A 88 13.82 -17.38 12.17
N ILE A 89 15.14 -17.54 11.95
CA ILE A 89 15.68 -18.66 11.18
C ILE A 89 15.37 -20.00 11.85
N ASN A 90 15.46 -20.04 13.19
CA ASN A 90 15.12 -21.21 14.01
C ASN A 90 13.60 -21.41 14.20
N ARG A 91 12.75 -20.57 13.59
CA ARG A 91 11.27 -20.62 13.69
C ARG A 91 10.73 -20.58 15.13
N LYS A 92 11.45 -19.93 16.04
CA LYS A 92 11.03 -19.75 17.44
C LYS A 92 10.20 -18.47 17.59
N TYR A 93 8.95 -18.52 17.18
CA TYR A 93 8.08 -17.34 17.16
C TYR A 93 7.77 -16.77 18.55
N ASP A 94 7.67 -17.60 19.58
CA ASP A 94 7.40 -17.15 20.96
C ASP A 94 8.52 -16.27 21.52
N GLU A 95 9.78 -16.70 21.33
CA GLU A 95 10.95 -15.92 21.72
C GLU A 95 11.01 -14.59 20.95
N VAL A 96 10.66 -14.60 19.66
CA VAL A 96 10.58 -13.38 18.83
C VAL A 96 9.54 -12.41 19.37
N LEU A 97 8.32 -12.87 19.67
CA LEU A 97 7.24 -12.05 20.25
C LEU A 97 7.61 -11.46 21.62
N HIS A 98 8.33 -12.21 22.45
CA HIS A 98 8.83 -11.73 23.73
C HIS A 98 9.95 -10.70 23.58
N MET A 99 10.91 -10.97 22.68
CA MET A 99 12.00 -10.04 22.39
C MET A 99 11.44 -8.71 21.86
N VAL A 100 10.41 -8.74 21.00
CA VAL A 100 9.88 -7.50 20.43
C VAL A 100 9.06 -6.68 21.43
N ARG A 101 8.27 -7.32 22.31
CA ARG A 101 7.51 -6.58 23.33
C ARG A 101 8.41 -5.84 24.33
N ASN A 102 9.61 -6.37 24.59
CA ASN A 102 10.53 -5.85 25.60
C ASN A 102 11.70 -5.04 25.01
N ALA A 103 12.08 -5.29 23.76
CA ALA A 103 13.21 -4.60 23.14
C ALA A 103 12.78 -3.24 22.57
N LYS A 104 13.56 -2.20 22.89
CA LYS A 104 13.44 -0.84 22.33
C LYS A 104 13.82 -0.72 20.85
N LEU A 105 14.11 -1.82 20.16
CA LEU A 105 14.79 -1.83 18.86
C LEU A 105 13.90 -2.35 17.72
N VAL A 106 12.63 -1.94 17.65
CA VAL A 106 11.85 -2.05 16.41
C VAL A 106 12.23 -0.89 15.47
N GLY A 107 13.41 -1.01 14.86
CA GLY A 107 13.85 -0.13 13.77
C GLY A 107 13.31 -0.58 12.42
N GLN A 108 13.27 0.35 11.45
CA GLN A 108 12.90 0.09 10.05
C GLN A 108 13.69 -1.07 9.40
N SER A 109 14.91 -1.35 9.88
CA SER A 109 15.76 -2.45 9.41
C SER A 109 15.16 -3.84 9.65
N ILE A 110 14.48 -4.04 10.79
CA ILE A 110 13.84 -5.32 11.12
C ILE A 110 12.56 -5.52 10.32
N ILE A 111 11.79 -4.45 10.11
CA ILE A 111 10.57 -4.48 9.28
C ILE A 111 10.92 -4.86 7.84
N ALA A 112 11.92 -4.18 7.26
CA ALA A 112 12.40 -4.48 5.91
C ALA A 112 12.93 -5.92 5.79
N TYR A 113 13.54 -6.46 6.86
CA TYR A 113 13.98 -7.85 6.89
C TYR A 113 12.80 -8.84 6.92
N LEU A 114 11.76 -8.57 7.73
CA LEU A 114 10.55 -9.38 7.79
C LEU A 114 9.79 -9.39 6.46
N GLN A 115 9.70 -8.24 5.79
CA GLN A 115 9.11 -8.13 4.44
C GLN A 115 9.87 -9.00 3.44
N LYS A 116 11.20 -8.90 3.40
CA LYS A 116 12.05 -9.71 2.50
C LYS A 116 11.91 -11.22 2.75
N LYS A 117 11.69 -11.63 4.00
CA LYS A 117 11.49 -13.04 4.35
C LYS A 117 10.04 -13.52 4.15
N GLY A 118 9.11 -12.64 3.78
CA GLY A 118 7.71 -12.99 3.52
C GLY A 118 6.86 -13.15 4.78
N TYR A 119 7.22 -12.48 5.89
CA TYR A 119 6.42 -12.45 7.12
C TYR A 119 5.87 -11.04 7.43
N PRO A 120 5.10 -10.41 6.52
CA PRO A 120 4.59 -9.05 6.74
C PRO A 120 3.52 -8.99 7.84
N GLU A 121 2.80 -10.09 8.11
CA GLU A 121 1.79 -10.16 9.19
C GLU A 121 2.39 -9.89 10.57
N VAL A 122 3.56 -10.50 10.85
CA VAL A 122 4.25 -10.27 12.13
C VAL A 122 4.76 -8.83 12.18
N ALA A 123 5.21 -8.29 11.06
CA ALA A 123 5.69 -6.92 10.96
C ALA A 123 4.61 -5.88 11.30
N LEU A 124 3.34 -6.14 10.94
CA LEU A 124 2.22 -5.23 11.16
C LEU A 124 1.99 -4.87 12.63
N HIS A 125 2.24 -5.81 13.55
CA HIS A 125 2.17 -5.58 14.99
C HIS A 125 3.28 -4.65 15.52
N PHE A 126 4.37 -4.50 14.76
CA PHE A 126 5.56 -3.78 15.17
C PHE A 126 5.59 -2.35 14.66
N VAL A 127 4.79 -2.04 13.64
CA VAL A 127 4.82 -0.75 12.98
C VAL A 127 3.91 0.25 13.70
N LYS A 128 4.52 1.33 14.17
CA LYS A 128 3.83 2.48 14.76
C LYS A 128 3.50 3.57 13.73
N ASP A 129 4.29 3.66 12.67
CA ASP A 129 4.09 4.64 11.60
C ASP A 129 2.97 4.20 10.66
N GLU A 130 1.98 5.07 10.47
CA GLU A 130 0.77 4.76 9.71
C GLU A 130 1.06 4.53 8.22
N LYS A 131 2.04 5.23 7.63
CA LYS A 131 2.43 5.06 6.22
C LYS A 131 3.06 3.70 5.95
N THR A 132 3.97 3.30 6.83
CA THR A 132 4.61 1.98 6.76
C THR A 132 3.58 0.88 7.05
N ARG A 133 2.67 1.10 8.01
CA ARG A 133 1.59 0.16 8.35
C ARG A 133 0.63 -0.05 7.18
N PHE A 134 0.25 1.02 6.49
CA PHE A 134 -0.56 0.96 5.28
C PHE A 134 0.11 0.13 4.18
N SER A 135 1.39 0.40 3.90
CA SER A 135 2.14 -0.32 2.86
C SER A 135 2.23 -1.82 3.15
N LEU A 136 2.51 -2.18 4.41
CA LEU A 136 2.52 -3.57 4.86
C LEU A 136 1.15 -4.24 4.78
N ALA A 137 0.09 -3.53 5.18
CA ALA A 137 -1.26 -4.07 5.14
C ALA A 137 -1.72 -4.36 3.70
N LEU A 138 -1.32 -3.52 2.74
CA LEU A 138 -1.54 -3.78 1.31
C LEU A 138 -0.78 -5.01 0.82
N GLU A 139 0.47 -5.20 1.23
CA GLU A 139 1.28 -6.39 0.89
C GLU A 139 0.68 -7.68 1.49
N CYS A 140 0.16 -7.62 2.72
CA CYS A 140 -0.57 -8.71 3.36
C CYS A 140 -1.92 -9.01 2.69
N GLY A 141 -2.48 -8.04 1.97
CA GLY A 141 -3.87 -8.10 1.51
C GLY A 141 -4.89 -7.96 2.64
N ASN A 142 -4.51 -7.40 3.79
CA ASN A 142 -5.44 -7.15 4.89
C ASN A 142 -6.11 -5.77 4.71
N ILE A 143 -7.25 -5.76 4.04
CA ILE A 143 -7.94 -4.52 3.64
C ILE A 143 -8.53 -3.78 4.84
N GLU A 144 -8.96 -4.46 5.89
CA GLU A 144 -9.54 -3.82 7.06
C GLU A 144 -8.53 -2.92 7.77
N ILE A 145 -7.32 -3.45 8.00
CA ILE A 145 -6.23 -2.68 8.62
C ILE A 145 -5.71 -1.61 7.66
N ALA A 146 -5.65 -1.91 6.36
CA ALA A 146 -5.28 -0.92 5.36
C ALA A 146 -6.28 0.25 5.30
N LEU A 147 -7.58 -0.02 5.47
CA LEU A 147 -8.63 1.00 5.53
C LEU A 147 -8.51 1.87 6.78
N GLU A 148 -8.25 1.28 7.94
CA GLU A 148 -8.01 2.03 9.18
C GLU A 148 -6.79 2.95 9.04
N ALA A 149 -5.69 2.44 8.49
CA ALA A 149 -4.49 3.22 8.23
C ALA A 149 -4.71 4.32 7.18
N ALA A 150 -5.47 4.04 6.11
CA ALA A 150 -5.81 5.04 5.10
C ALA A 150 -6.69 6.16 5.66
N LYS A 151 -7.63 5.85 6.57
CA LYS A 151 -8.44 6.84 7.27
C LYS A 151 -7.61 7.76 8.18
N ALA A 152 -6.59 7.21 8.83
CA ALA A 152 -5.69 7.99 9.68
C ALA A 152 -4.78 8.93 8.85
N LEU A 153 -4.28 8.44 7.71
CA LEU A 153 -3.40 9.22 6.81
C LEU A 153 -4.13 10.29 5.99
N ASP A 154 -5.36 9.98 5.56
CA ASP A 154 -6.23 10.80 4.71
C ASP A 154 -5.58 11.36 3.42
N ASP A 155 -4.63 10.60 2.87
CA ASP A 155 -3.93 10.96 1.63
C ASP A 155 -4.66 10.40 0.40
N LYS A 156 -4.94 11.24 -0.61
CA LYS A 156 -5.60 10.82 -1.87
C LYS A 156 -4.89 9.65 -2.56
N ASN A 157 -3.56 9.68 -2.62
CA ASN A 157 -2.76 8.60 -3.23
C ASN A 157 -2.89 7.26 -2.48
N CYS A 158 -3.09 7.29 -1.15
CA CYS A 158 -3.30 6.09 -0.36
C CYS A 158 -4.67 5.49 -0.66
N TRP A 159 -5.70 6.33 -0.76
CA TRP A 159 -7.05 5.88 -1.14
C TRP A 159 -7.12 5.25 -2.53
N GLU A 160 -6.37 5.79 -3.50
CA GLU A 160 -6.28 5.21 -4.85
C GLU A 160 -5.62 3.82 -4.83
N LYS A 161 -4.48 3.67 -4.15
CA LYS A 161 -3.81 2.37 -3.99
C LYS A 161 -4.66 1.35 -3.25
N LEU A 162 -5.35 1.77 -2.19
CA LEU A 162 -6.28 0.91 -1.46
C LEU A 162 -7.43 0.44 -2.36
N GLY A 163 -7.98 1.34 -3.18
CA GLY A 163 -9.04 1.02 -4.13
C GLY A 163 -8.60 -0.02 -5.17
N GLU A 164 -7.37 0.07 -5.68
CA GLU A 164 -6.81 -0.93 -6.62
C GLU A 164 -6.69 -2.31 -5.97
N VAL A 165 -6.11 -2.39 -4.77
CA VAL A 165 -5.93 -3.67 -4.07
C VAL A 165 -7.28 -4.24 -3.62
N ALA A 166 -8.20 -3.41 -3.15
CA ALA A 166 -9.55 -3.84 -2.77
C ALA A 166 -10.36 -4.34 -3.98
N LEU A 167 -10.17 -3.74 -5.17
CA LEU A 167 -10.79 -4.19 -6.41
C LEU A 167 -10.25 -5.57 -6.83
N LEU A 168 -8.93 -5.80 -6.70
CA LEU A 168 -8.33 -7.11 -6.98
C LEU A 168 -8.87 -8.22 -6.08
N GLN A 169 -9.25 -7.89 -4.84
CA GLN A 169 -9.87 -8.83 -3.91
C GLN A 169 -11.39 -8.98 -4.09
N GLY A 170 -12.02 -8.14 -4.92
CA GLY A 170 -13.47 -8.15 -5.13
C GLY A 170 -14.28 -7.52 -3.98
N ASN A 171 -13.66 -6.77 -3.07
CA ASN A 171 -14.37 -6.08 -2.00
C ASN A 171 -14.97 -4.76 -2.50
N HIS A 172 -16.12 -4.86 -3.15
CA HIS A 172 -16.81 -3.71 -3.77
C HIS A 172 -17.24 -2.62 -2.77
N GLN A 173 -17.51 -2.97 -1.50
CA GLN A 173 -17.94 -1.99 -0.49
C GLN A 173 -16.82 -1.01 -0.14
N ILE A 174 -15.60 -1.52 0.01
CA ILE A 174 -14.44 -0.69 0.32
C ILE A 174 -14.03 0.13 -0.91
N VAL A 175 -14.12 -0.46 -2.11
CA VAL A 175 -13.86 0.27 -3.36
C VAL A 175 -14.84 1.44 -3.54
N GLU A 176 -16.13 1.25 -3.22
CA GLU A 176 -17.13 2.31 -3.24
C GLU A 176 -16.71 3.48 -2.32
N MET A 177 -16.30 3.16 -1.09
CA MET A 177 -15.83 4.16 -0.12
C MET A 177 -14.57 4.90 -0.62
N CYS A 178 -13.60 4.19 -1.20
CA CYS A 178 -12.39 4.78 -1.78
C CYS A 178 -12.72 5.75 -2.93
N TYR A 179 -13.64 5.37 -3.84
CA TYR A 179 -14.02 6.23 -4.98
C TYR A 179 -14.85 7.45 -4.57
N GLN A 180 -15.69 7.32 -3.54
CA GLN A 180 -16.38 8.48 -2.96
C GLN A 180 -15.39 9.49 -2.39
N ARG A 181 -14.40 9.05 -1.59
CA ARG A 181 -13.39 9.95 -1.01
C ARG A 181 -12.44 10.57 -2.04
N THR A 182 -12.05 9.81 -3.05
CA THR A 182 -11.19 10.32 -4.14
C THR A 182 -11.95 11.21 -5.13
N LYS A 183 -13.28 11.34 -4.98
CA LYS A 183 -14.18 12.08 -5.87
C LYS A 183 -14.07 11.60 -7.33
N ASN A 184 -13.86 10.30 -7.53
CA ASN A 184 -13.77 9.68 -8.85
C ASN A 184 -15.14 9.09 -9.25
N PHE A 185 -16.00 9.95 -9.78
CA PHE A 185 -17.40 9.61 -10.06
C PHE A 185 -17.55 8.69 -11.29
N ASP A 186 -16.69 8.82 -12.30
CA ASP A 186 -16.77 7.97 -13.51
C ASP A 186 -16.53 6.49 -13.16
N LYS A 187 -15.48 6.22 -12.37
CA LYS A 187 -15.17 4.86 -11.88
C LYS A 187 -16.26 4.34 -10.95
N LEU A 188 -16.88 5.22 -10.16
CA LEU A 188 -17.97 4.87 -9.25
C LEU A 188 -19.26 4.51 -10.00
N SER A 189 -19.61 5.26 -11.05
CA SER A 189 -20.72 4.93 -11.94
C SER A 189 -20.51 3.59 -12.64
N PHE A 190 -19.30 3.34 -13.11
CA PHE A 190 -18.94 2.06 -13.71
C PHE A 190 -19.03 0.91 -12.71
N LEU A 191 -18.60 1.13 -11.46
CA LEU A 191 -18.76 0.15 -10.38
C LEU A 191 -20.25 -0.19 -10.18
N TYR A 192 -21.13 0.81 -10.04
CA TYR A 192 -22.56 0.57 -9.86
C TYR A 192 -23.24 -0.13 -11.03
N LEU A 193 -22.78 0.12 -12.26
CA LEU A 193 -23.23 -0.61 -13.43
C LEU A 193 -22.90 -2.11 -13.30
N ILE A 194 -21.66 -2.44 -12.92
CA ILE A 194 -21.22 -3.83 -12.75
C ILE A 194 -21.96 -4.51 -11.60
N THR A 195 -22.16 -3.81 -10.49
CA THR A 195 -22.89 -4.35 -9.33
C THR A 195 -24.41 -4.41 -9.56
N GLY A 196 -24.93 -3.75 -10.60
CA GLY A 196 -26.36 -3.69 -10.91
C GLY A 196 -27.18 -2.80 -9.97
N ASN A 197 -26.55 -1.87 -9.24
CA ASN A 197 -27.26 -1.00 -8.29
C ASN A 197 -27.81 0.25 -9.01
N LEU A 198 -29.03 0.13 -9.54
CA LEU A 198 -29.71 1.20 -10.29
C LEU A 198 -30.11 2.40 -9.41
N GLU A 199 -30.37 2.18 -8.12
CA GLU A 199 -30.75 3.24 -7.19
C GLU A 199 -29.59 4.22 -6.94
N LYS A 200 -28.40 3.68 -6.61
CA LYS A 200 -27.19 4.48 -6.41
C LYS A 200 -26.77 5.17 -7.71
N LEU A 201 -26.95 4.52 -8.85
CA LEU A 201 -26.66 5.10 -10.16
C LEU A 201 -27.60 6.27 -10.49
N ARG A 202 -28.89 6.19 -10.13
CA ARG A 202 -29.84 7.31 -10.27
C ARG A 202 -29.48 8.49 -9.36
N LYS A 203 -28.99 8.22 -8.14
CA LYS A 203 -28.44 9.28 -7.26
C LYS A 203 -27.21 9.94 -7.90
N MET A 204 -26.34 9.15 -8.53
CA MET A 204 -25.16 9.66 -9.23
C MET A 204 -25.51 10.57 -10.42
N MET A 205 -26.57 10.25 -11.15
CA MET A 205 -27.11 11.09 -12.22
C MET A 205 -27.48 12.50 -11.71
N ARG A 206 -28.21 12.60 -10.59
CA ARG A 206 -28.55 13.89 -9.97
C ARG A 206 -27.32 14.66 -9.50
N ILE A 207 -26.32 13.97 -8.96
CA ILE A 207 -25.04 14.59 -8.55
C ILE A 207 -24.31 15.18 -9.78
N ALA A 208 -24.28 14.46 -10.90
CA ALA A 208 -23.67 14.94 -12.14
C ALA A 208 -24.39 16.18 -12.71
N GLU A 209 -25.72 16.23 -12.60
CA GLU A 209 -26.52 17.40 -12.99
C GLU A 209 -26.18 18.64 -12.14
N ILE A 210 -26.12 18.50 -10.81
CA ILE A 210 -25.77 19.59 -9.89
C ILE A 210 -24.34 20.11 -10.16
N ARG A 211 -23.40 19.20 -10.44
CA ARG A 211 -22.00 19.57 -10.74
C ARG A 211 -21.81 20.15 -12.14
N LYS A 212 -22.86 20.14 -12.99
CA LYS A 212 -22.83 20.54 -14.40
C LYS A 212 -21.81 19.76 -15.24
N ASP A 213 -21.51 18.52 -14.84
CA ASP A 213 -20.69 17.62 -15.64
C ASP A 213 -21.57 16.91 -16.66
N MET A 214 -21.71 17.53 -17.84
CA MET A 214 -22.54 17.02 -18.92
C MET A 214 -22.09 15.64 -19.43
N SER A 215 -20.78 15.35 -19.33
CA SER A 215 -20.20 14.10 -19.80
C SER A 215 -20.53 12.93 -18.87
N GLY A 216 -20.30 13.12 -17.56
CA GLY A 216 -20.70 12.14 -16.54
C GLY A 216 -22.22 11.96 -16.47
N HIS A 217 -22.98 13.04 -16.64
CA HIS A 217 -24.45 12.97 -16.68
C HIS A 217 -24.93 12.10 -17.86
N TYR A 218 -24.40 12.32 -19.06
CA TYR A 218 -24.74 11.53 -20.23
C TYR A 218 -24.34 10.05 -20.09
N GLN A 219 -23.16 9.77 -19.54
CA GLN A 219 -22.71 8.39 -19.27
C GLN A 219 -23.64 7.68 -18.28
N ASN A 220 -24.06 8.35 -17.21
CA ASN A 220 -25.00 7.78 -16.24
C ASN A 220 -26.37 7.52 -16.89
N ALA A 221 -26.86 8.42 -17.74
CA ALA A 221 -28.10 8.22 -18.49
C ALA A 221 -28.00 7.06 -19.49
N LEU A 222 -26.83 6.88 -20.11
CA LEU A 222 -26.53 5.73 -20.96
C LEU A 222 -26.58 4.42 -20.16
N TYR A 223 -26.00 4.40 -18.96
CA TYR A 223 -26.01 3.23 -18.08
C TYR A 223 -27.40 2.89 -17.55
N LEU A 224 -28.27 3.88 -17.32
CA LEU A 224 -29.68 3.64 -16.98
C LEU A 224 -30.55 3.22 -18.18
N GLY A 225 -30.09 3.49 -19.41
CA GLY A 225 -30.89 3.31 -20.62
C GLY A 225 -31.98 4.37 -20.81
N ASP A 226 -31.89 5.51 -20.11
CA ASP A 226 -32.89 6.58 -20.20
C ASP A 226 -32.63 7.45 -21.43
N ILE A 227 -33.39 7.21 -22.50
CA ILE A 227 -33.26 7.92 -23.78
C ILE A 227 -33.79 9.36 -23.65
N ALA A 228 -34.85 9.57 -22.87
CA ALA A 228 -35.48 10.88 -22.72
C ALA A 228 -34.51 11.86 -22.04
N GLU A 229 -33.85 11.43 -20.97
CA GLU A 229 -32.83 12.26 -20.31
C GLU A 229 -31.60 12.47 -21.20
N ARG A 230 -31.17 11.48 -21.99
CA ARG A 230 -30.08 11.68 -22.97
C ARG A 230 -30.39 12.76 -23.99
N VAL A 231 -31.62 12.78 -24.52
CA VAL A 231 -32.08 13.82 -25.46
C VAL A 231 -32.11 15.18 -24.77
N ARG A 232 -32.61 15.25 -23.53
CA ARG A 232 -32.64 16.49 -22.74
C ARG A 232 -31.24 17.07 -22.52
N ILE A 233 -30.27 16.23 -22.14
CA ILE A 233 -28.87 16.64 -21.94
C ILE A 233 -28.26 17.18 -23.25
N LEU A 234 -28.49 16.50 -24.39
CA LEU A 234 -27.99 16.93 -25.69
C LEU A 234 -28.62 18.25 -26.18
N LYS A 235 -29.93 18.43 -25.96
CA LYS A 235 -30.63 19.70 -26.20
C LYS A 235 -30.04 20.83 -25.36
N ASN A 236 -29.78 20.58 -24.08
CA ASN A 236 -29.14 21.55 -23.17
C ASN A 236 -27.72 21.94 -23.61
N CYS A 237 -26.99 21.04 -24.27
CA CYS A 237 -25.67 21.32 -24.86
C CYS A 237 -25.72 22.01 -26.24
N GLY A 238 -26.91 22.27 -26.80
CA GLY A 238 -27.08 22.87 -28.14
C GLY A 238 -26.71 21.94 -29.29
N GLN A 239 -26.57 20.64 -29.04
CA GLN A 239 -26.21 19.61 -30.03
C GLN A 239 -27.46 19.02 -30.68
N ASN A 240 -28.25 19.87 -31.33
CA ASN A 240 -29.56 19.48 -31.90
C ASN A 240 -29.43 18.49 -33.07
N GLY A 241 -28.31 18.51 -33.80
CA GLY A 241 -28.07 17.57 -34.92
C GLY A 241 -27.92 16.10 -34.52
N PHE A 242 -27.64 15.81 -33.24
CA PHE A 242 -27.61 14.43 -32.72
C PHE A 242 -28.96 13.96 -32.19
N VAL A 243 -29.88 14.88 -31.90
CA VAL A 243 -31.22 14.57 -31.38
C VAL A 243 -32.11 13.99 -32.48
N ASP A 244 -32.08 14.59 -33.68
CA ASP A 244 -32.85 14.13 -34.85
C ASP A 244 -32.44 12.72 -35.31
N ALA A 245 -31.22 12.26 -34.98
CA ALA A 245 -30.78 10.90 -35.26
C ALA A 245 -31.38 9.85 -34.29
N GLY A 246 -31.84 10.26 -33.11
CA GLY A 246 -32.51 9.41 -32.13
C GLY A 246 -33.97 9.12 -32.49
N GLU A 247 -34.64 10.06 -33.16
CA GLU A 247 -36.03 9.90 -33.63
C GLU A 247 -36.16 8.86 -34.77
N GLY A 248 -35.05 8.47 -35.40
CA GLY A 248 -35.01 7.39 -36.41
C GLY A 248 -35.18 5.97 -35.86
N PHE A 249 -35.13 5.78 -34.53
CA PHE A 249 -35.34 4.49 -33.87
C PHE A 249 -36.59 4.52 -32.98
N GLY A 250 -37.75 4.57 -33.62
CA GLY A 250 -39.01 4.11 -33.04
C GLY A 250 -39.80 5.15 -32.26
N GLU A 251 -40.38 6.13 -32.94
CA GLU A 251 -41.59 6.82 -32.46
C GLU A 251 -42.81 6.36 -33.26
N ASP A 252 -43.42 5.26 -32.82
CA ASP A 252 -44.87 5.16 -32.82
C ASP A 252 -45.31 5.16 -31.35
N GLY A 253 -45.50 6.37 -30.83
CA GLY A 253 -46.20 6.64 -29.59
C GLY A 253 -45.30 6.99 -28.41
N LEU A 254 -45.03 8.28 -28.22
CA LEU A 254 -45.32 8.88 -26.91
C LEU A 254 -45.70 10.35 -27.03
N ALA A 255 -46.97 10.57 -26.68
CA ALA A 255 -47.69 11.79 -26.37
C ALA A 255 -46.87 13.04 -26.01
N LYS A 256 -47.33 14.16 -26.60
CA LYS A 256 -47.27 15.52 -26.05
C LYS A 256 -47.45 15.51 -24.53
N GLY A 257 -46.36 15.78 -23.80
CA GLY A 257 -46.35 16.09 -22.39
C GLY A 257 -46.15 17.59 -22.21
N GLN A 258 -47.19 18.21 -21.67
CA GLN A 258 -47.32 19.61 -21.28
C GLN A 258 -46.16 20.07 -20.39
N GLU A 259 -45.68 21.30 -20.60
CA GLU A 259 -44.88 22.02 -19.61
C GLU A 259 -45.73 22.20 -18.34
N GLU A 260 -45.50 21.37 -17.33
CA GLU A 260 -45.87 21.68 -15.97
C GLU A 260 -44.58 21.78 -15.15
N GLY A 261 -44.24 23.03 -14.81
CA GLY A 261 -43.29 23.33 -13.74
C GLY A 261 -43.83 22.79 -12.42
N GLY A 262 -43.50 21.54 -12.14
CA GLY A 262 -43.63 20.95 -10.81
C GLY A 262 -42.44 21.37 -9.97
N GLY A 263 -42.61 22.43 -9.17
CA GLY A 263 -41.80 22.61 -7.98
C GLY A 263 -41.99 21.39 -7.10
N TRP A 264 -40.94 20.59 -6.96
CA TRP A 264 -40.86 19.59 -5.90
C TRP A 264 -40.00 20.22 -4.83
N ASP A 265 -40.66 20.63 -3.75
CA ASP A 265 -40.03 21.05 -2.51
C ASP A 265 -38.97 20.02 -2.12
N ILE A 266 -37.75 20.53 -1.97
CA ILE A 266 -36.62 19.78 -1.45
C ILE A 266 -36.84 19.69 0.07
N GLU A 267 -37.75 18.82 0.50
CA GLU A 267 -37.79 18.39 1.89
C GLU A 267 -37.02 17.09 2.04
N GLU A 268 -35.85 17.25 2.66
CA GLU A 268 -35.35 16.42 3.76
C GLU A 268 -35.60 14.91 3.65
N ASP A 269 -34.84 14.22 2.80
CA ASP A 269 -34.48 12.79 3.01
C ASP A 269 -33.31 12.35 2.10
N LEU A 270 -32.33 13.23 1.92
CA LEU A 270 -31.02 12.84 1.40
C LEU A 270 -29.99 13.03 2.50
N ASP A 271 -29.75 11.95 3.25
CA ASP A 271 -28.47 11.72 3.93
C ASP A 271 -27.39 11.52 2.85
N LEU A 272 -27.06 12.61 2.16
CA LEU A 272 -25.79 12.75 1.47
C LEU A 272 -24.74 13.00 2.57
N PRO A 273 -23.67 12.21 2.65
CA PRO A 273 -22.55 12.62 3.47
C PRO A 273 -22.09 14.03 3.00
N PRO A 274 -21.92 14.99 3.93
CA PRO A 274 -21.66 16.40 3.61
C PRO A 274 -20.37 16.65 2.81
N GLU A 275 -19.53 15.62 2.62
CA GLU A 275 -18.29 15.66 1.84
C GLU A 275 -18.50 15.79 0.31
N LEU A 276 -19.73 15.60 -0.20
CA LEU A 276 -20.04 15.62 -1.63
C LEU A 276 -20.71 16.92 -2.14
N VAL A 277 -20.96 17.88 -1.24
CA VAL A 277 -21.63 19.16 -1.56
C VAL A 277 -20.62 20.32 -1.76
N ASN A 278 -19.33 20.10 -1.50
CA ASN A 278 -18.25 21.07 -1.75
C ASN A 278 -17.22 20.57 -2.78
#